data_AF-A0A1Q2MGH2-F1
#
_entry.id   AF-A0A1Q2MGH2-F1
#
_cell.length_a   1.000
_cell.length_b   1.000
_cell.length_c   1.000
_cell.angle_alpha   90.00
_cell.angle_beta   90.00
_cell.angle_gamma   90.00
#
_symmetry.space_group_name_H-M   'P 1'
#
loop_
_entity.id
_entity.type
_entity.pdbx_description
1 polymer ?
#
loop_
_entity_poly.entity_id
_entity_poly.type
_entity_poly.pdbx_seq_one_letter_code
_entity_poly.pdbx_strand_id
1 'polypeptide(L)'
;MTDDKLNQTYNDRKQDISNLMSLLREELDQGDNILNWTHVGDLGHIKEELINIYGFASNIPAEDIEKQLEQYRKTNTYPGFSDDLEQLADRIGYCRYVSERSIEAVDTSLALHYEQNVKHLTDVLNDVENGKYSDAYQGIEELHVSLFDHIPERLREYLKNYAE
;
A
#
# COMPACT_ATOMS: atom_id res chain seq x y z
N MET A 1 26.26 -8.11 38.63
CA MET A 1 26.17 -6.84 37.87
C MET A 1 25.45 -5.86 38.78
N THR A 2 25.94 -4.63 38.96
CA THR A 2 25.30 -3.63 39.81
C THR A 2 23.99 -3.14 39.16
N ASP A 3 22.96 -2.83 39.95
CA ASP A 3 21.65 -2.36 39.44
C ASP A 3 21.81 -1.15 38.49
N ASP A 4 22.77 -0.27 38.77
CA ASP A 4 23.09 0.88 37.91
C ASP A 4 23.55 0.48 36.51
N LYS A 5 24.36 -0.59 36.38
CA LYS A 5 24.79 -1.11 35.07
C LYS A 5 23.63 -1.77 34.31
N LEU A 6 22.71 -2.39 35.04
CA LEU A 6 21.53 -3.02 34.46
C LEU A 6 20.57 -1.96 33.91
N ASN A 7 20.34 -0.89 34.68
CA ASN A 7 19.54 0.26 34.25
C ASN A 7 20.17 1.02 33.07
N GLN A 8 21.49 1.22 33.10
CA GLN A 8 22.22 1.81 31.97
C GLN A 8 22.02 0.98 30.70
N THR A 9 22.27 -0.34 30.79
CA THR A 9 22.11 -1.26 29.66
C THR A 9 20.67 -1.24 29.12
N TYR A 10 19.67 -1.23 30.00
CA TYR A 10 18.26 -1.16 29.58
C TYR A 10 17.95 0.14 28.82
N ASN A 11 18.42 1.29 29.33
CA ASN A 11 18.20 2.58 28.69
C ASN A 11 18.92 2.69 27.33
N ASP A 12 20.16 2.20 27.24
CA ASP A 12 20.91 2.18 26.00
C ASP A 12 20.17 1.33 24.95
N ARG A 13 19.68 0.14 25.32
CA ARG A 13 18.90 -0.73 24.42
C ARG A 13 17.57 -0.12 24.00
N LYS A 14 16.89 0.56 24.92
CA LYS A 14 15.65 1.29 24.59
C LYS A 14 15.92 2.40 23.58
N GLN A 15 17.03 3.12 23.73
CA GLN A 15 17.43 4.15 22.78
C GLN A 15 17.81 3.57 21.42
N ASP A 16 18.55 2.46 21.38
CA ASP A 16 18.89 1.73 20.15
C ASP A 16 17.62 1.34 19.37
N ILE A 17 16.62 0.77 20.05
CA ILE A 17 15.33 0.40 19.44
C ILE A 17 14.61 1.64 18.90
N SER A 18 14.58 2.73 19.67
CA SER A 18 13.97 3.99 19.21
C SER A 18 14.65 4.52 17.94
N ASN A 19 15.98 4.43 17.87
CA ASN A 19 16.74 4.87 16.70
C ASN A 19 16.45 3.97 15.48
N LEU A 20 16.39 2.65 15.67
CA LEU A 20 16.04 1.71 14.61
C LEU A 20 14.63 1.95 14.05
N MET A 21 13.65 2.23 14.93
CA MET A 21 12.28 2.55 14.50
C MET A 21 12.23 3.86 13.71
N SER A 22 13.02 4.87 14.08
CA SER A 22 13.15 6.10 13.30
C SER A 22 13.75 5.85 11.92
N LEU A 23 14.83 5.05 11.84
CA LEU A 23 15.45 4.67 10.56
C LEU A 23 14.47 3.90 9.67
N LEU A 24 13.75 2.93 10.23
CA LEU A 24 12.74 2.18 9.47
C LEU A 24 11.63 3.09 8.95
N ARG A 25 11.18 4.08 9.74
CA ARG A 25 10.20 5.07 9.28
C ARG A 25 10.76 5.91 8.13
N GLU A 26 11.99 6.41 8.25
CA GLU A 26 12.64 7.19 7.19
C GLU A 26 12.80 6.39 5.90
N GLU A 27 13.09 5.08 5.99
CA GLU A 27 13.18 4.19 4.83
C GLU A 27 11.81 3.89 4.21
N LEU A 28 10.76 3.71 5.03
CA LEU A 28 9.40 3.49 4.55
C LEU A 28 8.77 4.75 3.93
N ASP A 29 9.14 5.94 4.41
CA ASP A 29 8.66 7.24 3.90
C ASP A 29 9.35 7.64 2.59
N GLN A 30 10.46 7.00 2.20
CA GLN A 30 11.12 7.19 0.89
C GLN A 30 10.34 6.47 -0.22
N GLY A 31 9.12 6.92 -0.46
CA GLY A 31 8.08 6.28 -1.28
C GLY A 31 8.34 6.07 -2.78
N ASP A 32 9.61 6.14 -3.24
CA ASP A 32 10.01 5.96 -4.65
C ASP A 32 11.35 5.21 -4.85
N ASN A 33 12.10 4.88 -3.78
CA ASN A 33 13.30 4.05 -3.95
C ASN A 33 12.87 2.59 -4.04
N ILE A 34 13.32 1.88 -5.09
CA ILE A 34 13.14 0.44 -5.26
C ILE A 34 13.84 -0.24 -4.07
N LEU A 35 13.12 -0.38 -2.95
CA LEU A 35 13.51 -1.21 -1.83
C LEU A 35 13.68 -2.62 -2.42
N ASN A 36 14.90 -3.16 -2.31
CA ASN A 36 15.18 -4.52 -2.77
C ASN A 36 14.56 -5.52 -1.79
N TRP A 37 13.24 -5.67 -1.87
CA TRP A 37 12.43 -6.58 -1.05
C TRP A 37 12.87 -8.05 -1.15
N THR A 38 13.61 -8.40 -2.20
CA THR A 38 14.21 -9.73 -2.40
C THR A 38 15.17 -10.13 -1.27
N HIS A 39 15.73 -9.17 -0.52
CA HIS A 39 16.63 -9.44 0.61
C HIS A 39 15.93 -9.43 1.97
N VAL A 40 14.69 -8.97 2.01
CA VAL A 40 13.95 -8.66 3.23
C VAL A 40 13.26 -9.91 3.78
N GLY A 41 13.16 -10.99 3.00
CA GLY A 41 12.47 -12.21 3.42
C GLY A 41 10.97 -11.99 3.55
N ASP A 42 10.25 -12.99 4.04
CA ASP A 42 8.78 -12.96 4.18
C ASP A 42 8.33 -11.73 4.99
N LEU A 43 7.66 -10.78 4.33
CA LEU A 43 7.10 -9.57 4.95
C LEU A 43 6.16 -9.89 6.12
N GLY A 44 5.55 -11.09 6.12
CA GLY A 44 4.79 -11.59 7.25
C GLY A 44 5.64 -11.72 8.51
N HIS A 45 6.88 -12.23 8.37
CA HIS A 45 7.78 -12.41 9.50
C HIS A 45 8.29 -11.08 10.06
N ILE A 46 8.61 -10.10 9.21
CA ILE A 46 9.01 -8.76 9.67
C ILE A 46 7.86 -8.06 10.37
N LYS A 47 6.65 -8.16 9.83
CA LYS A 47 5.45 -7.65 10.51
C LYS A 47 5.32 -8.27 11.90
N GLU A 48 5.45 -9.59 12.03
CA GLU A 48 5.39 -10.29 13.32
C GLU A 48 6.47 -9.80 14.31
N GLU A 49 7.72 -9.66 13.86
CA GLU A 49 8.82 -9.17 14.70
C GLU A 49 8.59 -7.73 15.19
N LEU A 50 8.14 -6.84 14.30
CA LEU A 50 7.84 -5.45 14.66
C LEU A 50 6.68 -5.37 15.67
N ILE A 51 5.64 -6.18 15.50
CA ILE A 51 4.52 -6.26 16.44
C ILE A 51 5.01 -6.76 17.80
N ASN A 52 5.87 -7.78 17.84
CA ASN A 52 6.41 -8.31 19.08
C ASN A 52 7.30 -7.27 19.80
N ILE A 53 8.15 -6.55 19.08
CA ILE A 53 9.00 -5.48 19.63
C ILE A 53 8.14 -4.35 20.18
N TYR A 54 7.16 -3.88 19.40
CA TYR A 54 6.26 -2.81 19.83
C TYR A 54 5.41 -3.23 21.03
N GLY A 55 4.91 -4.46 21.04
CA GLY A 55 4.15 -5.03 22.14
C GLY A 55 4.95 -5.15 23.42
N PHE A 56 6.21 -5.59 23.32
CA PHE A 56 7.14 -5.58 24.45
C PHE A 56 7.40 -4.16 24.98
N ALA A 57 7.69 -3.21 24.10
CA ALA A 57 8.02 -1.83 24.48
C ALA A 57 6.83 -1.07 25.09
N SER A 58 5.63 -1.35 24.59
CA SER A 58 4.39 -0.65 24.99
C SER A 58 3.59 -1.40 26.05
N ASN A 59 4.02 -2.61 26.42
CA ASN A 59 3.28 -3.54 27.28
C ASN A 59 1.86 -3.82 26.74
N ILE A 60 1.73 -3.95 25.42
CA ILE A 60 0.48 -4.29 24.72
C ILE A 60 0.64 -5.70 24.13
N PRO A 61 -0.31 -6.63 24.34
CA PRO A 61 -0.25 -7.95 23.72
C PRO A 61 -0.22 -7.86 22.19
N ALA A 62 0.58 -8.72 21.54
CA ALA A 62 0.68 -8.78 20.07
C ALA A 62 -0.70 -8.96 19.40
N GLU A 63 -1.57 -9.81 19.97
CA GLU A 63 -2.93 -10.03 19.47
C GLU A 63 -3.79 -8.77 19.46
N ASP A 64 -3.60 -7.87 20.43
CA ASP A 64 -4.35 -6.62 20.51
C ASP A 64 -3.81 -5.57 19.54
N ILE A 65 -2.50 -5.57 19.27
CA ILE A 65 -1.89 -4.78 18.20
C ILE A 65 -2.39 -5.25 16.84
N GLU A 66 -2.47 -6.57 16.62
CA GLU A 66 -3.04 -7.12 15.38
C GLU A 66 -4.50 -6.74 15.20
N LYS A 67 -5.32 -6.82 16.26
CA LYS A 67 -6.71 -6.35 16.21
C LYS A 67 -6.81 -4.86 15.92
N GLN A 68 -5.91 -4.03 16.47
CA GLN A 68 -5.87 -2.60 16.18
C GLN A 68 -5.47 -2.34 14.72
N LEU A 69 -4.45 -3.00 14.21
CA LEU A 69 -4.03 -2.90 12.81
C LEU A 69 -5.14 -3.37 11.86
N GLU A 70 -5.84 -4.43 12.21
CA GLU A 70 -6.99 -4.95 11.47
C GLU A 70 -8.19 -3.99 11.55
N GLN A 71 -8.43 -3.38 12.71
CA GLN A 71 -9.42 -2.33 12.86
C GLN A 71 -9.04 -1.12 12.03
N TYR A 72 -7.79 -0.66 12.02
CA TYR A 72 -7.33 0.44 11.17
C TYR A 72 -7.54 0.13 9.69
N ARG A 73 -7.26 -1.09 9.23
CA ARG A 73 -7.60 -1.53 7.86
C ARG A 73 -9.11 -1.46 7.61
N LYS A 74 -9.93 -1.92 8.56
CA LYS A 74 -11.39 -1.98 8.43
C LYS A 74 -12.09 -0.64 8.61
N THR A 75 -11.56 0.29 9.40
CA THR A 75 -12.06 1.67 9.53
C THR A 75 -11.61 2.51 8.34
N ASN A 76 -10.45 2.18 7.76
CA ASN A 76 -9.93 2.80 6.53
C ASN A 76 -10.24 1.95 5.29
N THR A 77 -11.36 1.23 5.27
CA THR A 77 -11.93 0.57 4.09
C THR A 77 -13.44 0.42 4.28
N TYR A 78 -14.20 0.18 3.21
CA TYR A 78 -15.64 -0.12 3.29
C TYR A 78 -15.92 -1.60 2.98
N PRO A 79 -17.09 -2.14 3.39
CA PRO A 79 -17.50 -3.49 2.99
C PRO A 79 -17.56 -3.63 1.46
N GLY A 80 -16.76 -4.53 0.89
CA GLY A 80 -16.63 -4.71 -0.57
C GLY A 80 -15.42 -4.01 -1.19
N PHE A 81 -14.56 -3.36 -0.39
CA PHE A 81 -13.33 -2.73 -0.88
C PHE A 81 -12.44 -3.71 -1.65
N SER A 82 -12.24 -4.93 -1.12
CA SER A 82 -11.46 -5.97 -1.82
C SER A 82 -12.09 -6.37 -3.16
N ASP A 83 -13.41 -6.49 -3.22
CA ASP A 83 -14.14 -6.86 -4.44
C ASP A 83 -14.02 -5.73 -5.49
N ASP A 84 -13.94 -4.48 -5.05
CA ASP A 84 -13.77 -3.32 -5.93
C ASP A 84 -12.31 -3.19 -6.42
N LEU A 85 -11.32 -3.59 -5.61
CA LEU A 85 -9.93 -3.75 -6.09
C LEU A 85 -9.80 -4.87 -7.11
N GLU A 86 -10.46 -6.02 -6.87
CA GLU A 86 -10.47 -7.14 -7.82
C GLU A 86 -11.13 -6.73 -9.15
N GLN A 87 -12.26 -6.02 -9.10
CA GLN A 87 -12.90 -5.46 -10.31
C GLN A 87 -11.97 -4.50 -11.07
N LEU A 88 -11.24 -3.63 -10.36
CA LEU A 88 -10.26 -2.75 -11.00
C LEU A 88 -9.13 -3.54 -11.66
N ALA A 89 -8.59 -4.56 -10.98
CA ALA A 89 -7.57 -5.45 -11.52
C ALA A 89 -8.05 -6.20 -12.77
N ASP A 90 -9.29 -6.70 -12.77
CA ASP A 90 -9.91 -7.33 -13.93
C ASP A 90 -10.06 -6.36 -15.11
N ARG A 91 -10.41 -5.09 -14.84
CA ARG A 91 -10.49 -4.06 -15.88
C ARG A 91 -9.13 -3.72 -16.47
N ILE A 92 -8.07 -3.69 -15.67
CA ILE A 92 -6.69 -3.57 -16.15
C ILE A 92 -6.33 -4.75 -17.05
N GLY A 93 -6.65 -5.98 -16.62
CA GLY A 93 -6.44 -7.20 -17.41
C GLY A 93 -7.16 -7.15 -18.77
N TYR A 94 -8.41 -6.69 -18.79
CA TYR A 94 -9.16 -6.48 -20.03
C TYR A 94 -8.49 -5.45 -20.95
N CYS A 95 -8.06 -4.30 -20.42
CA CYS A 95 -7.39 -3.28 -21.23
C CYS A 95 -6.08 -3.80 -21.84
N ARG A 96 -5.31 -4.58 -21.08
CA ARG A 96 -4.08 -5.22 -21.56
C ARG A 96 -4.38 -6.20 -22.69
N TYR A 97 -5.39 -7.06 -22.51
CA TYR A 97 -5.83 -7.98 -23.56
C TYR A 97 -6.22 -7.25 -24.86
N VAL A 98 -6.98 -6.16 -24.77
CA VAL A 98 -7.39 -5.39 -25.96
C VAL A 98 -6.19 -4.71 -26.63
N SER A 99 -5.24 -4.18 -25.86
CA SER A 99 -4.00 -3.61 -26.39
C SER A 99 -3.21 -4.64 -27.20
N GLU A 100 -2.97 -5.82 -26.62
CA GLU A 100 -2.25 -6.92 -27.28
C GLU A 100 -2.94 -7.39 -28.58
N ARG A 101 -4.27 -7.56 -28.54
CA ARG A 101 -5.07 -7.91 -29.74
C ARG A 101 -5.01 -6.83 -30.82
N SER A 102 -4.96 -5.57 -30.43
CA SER A 102 -4.87 -4.45 -31.37
C SER A 102 -3.50 -4.40 -32.06
N ILE A 103 -2.42 -4.73 -31.34
CA ILE A 103 -1.09 -4.91 -31.92
C ILE A 103 -1.10 -6.01 -32.98
N GLU A 104 -1.69 -7.17 -32.68
CA GLU A 104 -1.82 -8.29 -33.63
C GLU A 104 -2.63 -7.89 -34.88
N ALA A 105 -3.64 -7.05 -34.71
CA ALA A 105 -4.48 -6.53 -35.79
C ALA A 105 -3.84 -5.35 -36.56
N VAL A 106 -2.64 -4.90 -36.17
CA VAL A 106 -1.94 -3.73 -36.73
C VAL A 106 -2.71 -2.41 -36.54
N ASP A 107 -3.61 -2.35 -35.54
CA ASP A 107 -4.24 -1.11 -35.09
C ASP A 107 -3.42 -0.48 -33.97
N THR A 108 -2.37 0.24 -34.37
CA THR A 108 -1.40 0.84 -33.45
C THR A 108 -1.99 1.99 -32.62
N SER A 109 -3.02 2.66 -33.15
CA SER A 109 -3.67 3.76 -32.42
C SER A 109 -4.53 3.23 -31.27
N LEU A 110 -5.29 2.16 -31.53
CA LEU A 110 -6.08 1.50 -30.50
C LEU A 110 -5.17 0.81 -29.47
N ALA A 111 -4.09 0.17 -29.91
CA ALA A 111 -3.11 -0.45 -29.02
C ALA A 111 -2.52 0.55 -28.02
N LEU A 112 -2.04 1.70 -28.52
CA LEU A 112 -1.45 2.76 -27.70
C LEU A 112 -2.47 3.35 -26.73
N HIS A 113 -3.72 3.53 -27.17
CA HIS A 113 -4.80 4.01 -26.31
C HIS A 113 -5.02 3.07 -25.11
N TYR A 114 -5.14 1.76 -25.35
CA TYR A 114 -5.33 0.80 -24.28
C TYR A 114 -4.07 0.58 -23.41
N GLU A 115 -2.88 0.75 -23.97
CA GLU A 115 -1.62 0.71 -23.20
C GLU A 115 -1.56 1.87 -22.19
N GLN A 116 -1.95 3.08 -22.61
CA GLN A 116 -2.06 4.24 -21.71
C GLN A 116 -3.12 4.01 -20.63
N ASN A 117 -4.26 3.42 -20.99
CA ASN A 117 -5.31 3.05 -20.02
C ASN A 117 -4.79 2.05 -18.97
N VAL A 118 -4.05 1.02 -19.40
CA VAL A 118 -3.41 0.06 -18.48
C VAL A 118 -2.48 0.78 -17.52
N LYS A 119 -1.63 1.68 -18.03
CA LYS A 119 -0.70 2.44 -17.19
C LYS A 119 -1.46 3.22 -16.12
N HIS A 120 -2.40 4.08 -16.52
CA HIS A 120 -3.08 4.96 -15.56
C HIS A 120 -3.91 4.19 -14.52
N LEU A 121 -4.62 3.13 -14.93
CA LEU A 121 -5.39 2.31 -13.98
C LEU A 121 -4.48 1.52 -13.03
N THR A 122 -3.31 1.07 -13.51
CA THR A 122 -2.31 0.39 -12.67
C THR A 122 -1.69 1.36 -11.66
N ASP A 123 -1.40 2.59 -12.07
CA ASP A 123 -0.90 3.65 -11.18
C ASP A 123 -1.91 3.89 -10.04
N VAL A 124 -3.20 4.05 -10.36
CA VAL A 124 -4.28 4.18 -9.36
C VAL A 124 -4.34 2.95 -8.45
N LEU A 125 -4.33 1.73 -8.98
CA LEU A 125 -4.39 0.51 -8.16
C LEU A 125 -3.21 0.44 -7.18
N ASN A 126 -2.00 0.72 -7.65
CA ASN A 126 -0.80 0.73 -6.82
C ASN A 126 -0.89 1.78 -5.70
N ASP A 127 -1.38 2.98 -6.00
CA ASP A 127 -1.53 4.03 -4.99
C ASP A 127 -2.55 3.62 -3.92
N VAL A 128 -3.64 2.95 -4.31
CA VAL A 128 -4.62 2.42 -3.34
C VAL A 128 -4.02 1.29 -2.50
N GLU A 129 -3.32 0.33 -3.10
CA GLU A 129 -2.68 -0.78 -2.38
C GLU A 129 -1.57 -0.30 -1.43
N ASN A 130 -0.90 0.80 -1.77
CA ASN A 130 0.12 1.44 -0.94
C ASN A 130 -0.46 2.44 0.08
N GLY A 131 -1.79 2.61 0.14
CA GLY A 131 -2.45 3.53 1.07
C GLY A 131 -2.29 5.02 0.72
N LYS A 132 -1.79 5.36 -0.47
CA LYS A 132 -1.65 6.71 -1.01
C LYS A 132 -2.99 7.20 -1.60
N TYR A 133 -4.04 7.26 -0.79
CA TYR A 133 -5.41 7.52 -1.28
C TYR A 133 -5.61 8.90 -1.93
N SER A 134 -4.88 9.92 -1.46
CA SER A 134 -4.90 11.26 -2.08
C SER A 134 -4.28 11.23 -3.48
N ASP A 135 -3.14 10.56 -3.65
CA ASP A 135 -2.46 10.44 -4.95
C ASP A 135 -3.33 9.62 -5.92
N ALA A 136 -3.92 8.52 -5.43
CA ALA A 136 -4.86 7.71 -6.20
C ALA A 136 -6.06 8.54 -6.68
N TYR A 137 -6.63 9.40 -5.82
CA TYR A 137 -7.76 10.25 -6.19
C TYR A 137 -7.36 11.31 -7.22
N GLN A 138 -6.21 11.98 -7.05
CA GLN A 138 -5.71 12.93 -8.04
C GLN A 138 -5.45 12.24 -9.39
N GLY A 139 -4.86 11.05 -9.37
CA GLY A 139 -4.66 10.22 -10.56
C GLY A 139 -5.97 9.93 -11.29
N ILE A 140 -7.07 9.71 -10.55
CA ILE A 140 -8.42 9.53 -11.11
C ILE A 140 -8.95 10.82 -11.75
N GLU A 141 -8.76 11.98 -11.12
CA GLU A 141 -9.22 13.27 -11.66
C GLU A 141 -8.51 13.65 -12.98
N GLU A 142 -7.28 13.17 -13.16
CA GLU A 142 -6.49 13.35 -14.37
C GLU A 142 -6.82 12.33 -15.47
N LEU A 143 -7.63 11.30 -15.18
CA LEU A 143 -8.05 10.31 -16.17
C LEU A 143 -8.98 10.93 -17.22
N HIS A 144 -8.87 10.40 -18.44
CA HIS A 144 -9.89 10.64 -19.45
C HIS A 144 -11.25 10.10 -18.97
N VAL A 145 -12.35 10.83 -19.21
CA VAL A 145 -13.71 10.49 -18.74
C VAL A 145 -14.13 9.06 -19.10
N SER A 146 -13.66 8.53 -20.23
CA SER A 146 -13.94 7.14 -20.62
C SER A 146 -13.34 6.07 -19.69
N LEU A 147 -12.34 6.42 -18.88
CA LEU A 147 -11.72 5.52 -17.91
C LEU A 147 -12.41 5.52 -16.57
N PHE A 148 -13.27 6.51 -16.30
CA PHE A 148 -13.99 6.60 -15.03
C PHE A 148 -14.82 5.33 -14.80
N ASP A 149 -15.50 4.83 -15.83
CA ASP A 149 -16.36 3.63 -15.74
C ASP A 149 -15.59 2.33 -15.48
N HIS A 150 -14.25 2.37 -15.58
CA HIS A 150 -13.39 1.24 -15.25
C HIS A 150 -13.05 1.17 -13.76
N ILE A 151 -13.33 2.23 -12.98
CA ILE A 151 -13.08 2.28 -11.55
C ILE A 151 -14.42 2.21 -10.81
N PRO A 152 -14.61 1.22 -9.90
CA PRO A 152 -15.86 1.08 -9.16
C PRO A 152 -16.25 2.37 -8.44
N GLU A 153 -17.52 2.74 -8.52
CA GLU A 153 -18.03 4.00 -7.98
C GLU A 153 -17.75 4.15 -6.48
N ARG A 154 -17.97 3.09 -5.69
CA ARG A 154 -17.67 3.07 -4.26
C ARG A 154 -16.20 3.31 -3.96
N LEU A 155 -15.30 2.79 -4.79
CA LEU A 155 -13.87 3.02 -4.65
C LEU A 155 -13.55 4.49 -4.92
N ARG A 156 -14.10 5.09 -5.98
CA ARG A 156 -13.91 6.52 -6.26
C ARG A 156 -14.44 7.41 -5.14
N GLU A 157 -15.65 7.14 -4.64
CA GLU A 157 -16.24 7.89 -3.52
C GLU A 157 -15.41 7.76 -2.25
N TYR A 158 -14.91 6.56 -1.97
CA TYR A 158 -14.01 6.32 -0.86
C TYR A 158 -12.72 7.14 -1.00
N LEU A 159 -12.05 7.09 -2.15
CA LEU A 159 -10.80 7.83 -2.38
C LEU A 159 -11.00 9.34 -2.27
N LYS A 160 -12.13 9.86 -2.79
CA LYS A 160 -12.51 11.26 -2.65
C LYS A 160 -12.59 11.70 -1.18
N ASN A 161 -13.25 10.90 -0.34
CA ASN A 161 -13.44 11.22 1.08
C ASN A 161 -12.14 11.17 1.90
N TYR A 162 -11.10 10.51 1.39
CA TYR A 162 -9.79 10.39 2.04
C TYR A 162 -8.73 11.32 1.41
N ALA A 163 -9.09 12.05 0.36
CA ALA A 163 -8.25 13.07 -0.28
C ALA A 163 -8.52 14.50 0.25
N GLU A 164 -9.64 14.71 0.95
CA GLU A 164 -10.02 15.96 1.65
C GLU A 164 -9.48 16.01 3.09
#